data_AF-A0A9D7DH16-F1
#
_entry.id   AF-A0A9D7DH16-F1
#
_cell.length_a   1.000
_cell.length_b   1.000
_cell.length_c   1.000
_cell.angle_alpha   90.00
_cell.angle_beta   90.00
_cell.angle_gamma   90.00
#
_symmetry.space_group_name_H-M   'P 1'
#
loop_
_entity.id
_entity.type
_entity.pdbx_description
1 polymer ?
#
loop_
_entity_poly.entity_id
_entity_poly.type
_entity_poly.pdbx_seq_one_letter_code
_entity_poly.pdbx_strand_id
1 'polypeptide(L)'
;MFQLRRFILLPWLLSAVVMFGLSYVWHGLLLSDLQELKIPLWLYFVLATLVYLGLGLGITIATHKAVQYEWISLKGAFPFMSMLLAAAVGFFVYLVIFVMGMSFAKQGMMHVVVDILWQMFEQSMGGLMVSLGMIYDMHKRFLDQERAS
;
A
#
# COMPACT_ATOMS: atom_id res chain seq x y z
N MET A 1 -5.74 22.26 -12.54
CA MET A 1 -6.19 20.84 -12.54
C MET A 1 -5.09 19.83 -12.90
N PHE A 2 -4.25 20.06 -13.91
CA PHE A 2 -3.20 19.10 -14.32
C PHE A 2 -2.11 18.82 -13.26
N GLN A 3 -1.81 19.80 -12.40
CA GLN A 3 -0.78 19.62 -11.37
C GLN A 3 -1.26 18.67 -10.26
N LEU A 4 -2.49 18.81 -9.74
CA LEU A 4 -3.05 17.90 -8.71
C LEU A 4 -3.03 16.41 -9.12
N ARG A 5 -3.16 16.13 -10.43
CA ARG A 5 -3.10 14.77 -10.98
C ARG A 5 -1.73 14.10 -10.79
N ARG A 6 -0.62 14.84 -10.95
CA ARG A 6 0.73 14.25 -10.83
C ARG A 6 1.08 13.87 -9.39
N PHE A 7 0.64 14.67 -8.43
CA PHE A 7 1.00 14.51 -7.00
C PHE A 7 0.35 13.31 -6.32
N ILE A 8 -0.73 12.79 -6.90
CA ILE A 8 -1.37 11.57 -6.43
C ILE A 8 -0.87 10.38 -7.25
N LEU A 9 -0.66 10.55 -8.56
CA LEU A 9 -0.30 9.46 -9.47
C LEU A 9 0.99 8.73 -9.09
N LEU A 10 2.09 9.45 -8.87
CA LEU A 10 3.37 8.79 -8.58
C LEU A 10 3.35 8.05 -7.22
N PRO A 11 2.97 8.68 -6.10
CA PRO A 11 2.83 7.99 -4.81
C PRO A 11 1.89 6.78 -4.88
N TRP A 12 0.76 6.94 -5.57
CA TRP A 12 -0.26 5.89 -5.73
C TRP A 12 0.28 4.68 -6.49
N LEU A 13 0.85 4.89 -7.67
CA LEU A 13 1.31 3.78 -8.51
C LEU A 13 2.51 3.07 -7.87
N LEU A 14 3.43 3.81 -7.25
CA LEU A 14 4.54 3.20 -6.50
C LEU A 14 4.02 2.33 -5.35
N SER A 15 3.05 2.84 -4.58
CA SER A 15 2.42 2.10 -3.50
C SER A 15 1.76 0.81 -3.99
N ALA A 16 0.93 0.91 -5.03
CA ALA A 16 0.21 -0.23 -5.59
C ALA A 16 1.16 -1.31 -6.13
N VAL A 17 2.20 -0.90 -6.88
CA VAL A 17 3.18 -1.83 -7.47
C VAL A 17 3.98 -2.55 -6.39
N VAL A 18 4.44 -1.84 -5.35
CA VAL A 18 5.22 -2.46 -4.27
C VAL A 18 4.37 -3.43 -3.45
N MET A 19 3.15 -3.03 -3.08
CA MET A 19 2.25 -3.92 -2.34
C MET A 19 1.89 -5.16 -3.15
N PHE A 20 1.51 -5.02 -4.43
CA PHE A 20 1.22 -6.14 -5.30
C PHE A 20 2.44 -7.06 -5.48
N GLY A 21 3.63 -6.48 -5.67
CA GLY A 21 4.87 -7.24 -5.80
C GLY A 21 5.19 -8.07 -4.56
N LEU A 22 5.03 -7.49 -3.37
CA LEU A 22 5.20 -8.20 -2.10
C LEU A 22 4.17 -9.31 -1.93
N SER A 23 2.91 -9.04 -2.26
CA SER A 23 1.83 -10.04 -2.26
C SER A 23 2.15 -11.23 -3.16
N TYR A 24 2.62 -10.96 -4.38
CA TYR A 24 3.02 -11.99 -5.33
C TYR A 24 4.20 -12.82 -4.83
N VAL A 25 5.21 -12.19 -4.22
CA VAL A 25 6.34 -12.92 -3.61
C VAL A 25 5.84 -13.84 -2.51
N TRP A 26 4.95 -13.36 -1.64
CA TRP A 26 4.42 -14.14 -0.53
C TRP A 26 3.54 -15.31 -0.98
N HIS A 27 2.44 -15.01 -1.68
CA HIS A 27 1.46 -16.02 -2.07
C HIS A 27 1.88 -16.83 -3.30
N GLY A 28 2.66 -16.25 -4.20
CA GLY A 28 3.11 -16.91 -5.42
C GLY A 28 4.36 -17.75 -5.26
N LEU A 29 5.39 -17.19 -4.61
CA LEU A 29 6.71 -17.85 -4.55
C LEU A 29 6.94 -18.58 -3.22
N LEU A 30 6.60 -17.97 -2.09
CA LEU A 30 6.92 -18.54 -0.77
C LEU A 30 5.91 -19.59 -0.33
N LEU A 31 4.61 -19.28 -0.43
CA LEU A 31 3.54 -20.19 -0.02
C LEU A 31 3.03 -21.06 -1.17
N SER A 32 3.26 -20.66 -2.42
CA SER A 32 2.76 -21.35 -3.63
C SER A 32 1.23 -21.49 -3.70
N ASP A 33 0.49 -20.64 -2.98
CA ASP A 33 -0.99 -20.62 -2.91
C ASP A 33 -1.64 -20.45 -4.29
N LEU A 34 -0.93 -19.83 -5.24
CA LEU A 34 -1.43 -19.65 -6.61
C LEU A 34 -1.73 -20.98 -7.33
N GLN A 35 -1.13 -22.10 -6.90
CA GLN A 35 -1.39 -23.42 -7.47
C GLN A 35 -2.72 -24.02 -6.98
N GLU A 36 -3.22 -23.57 -5.83
CA GLU A 36 -4.46 -24.05 -5.21
C GLU A 36 -5.68 -23.20 -5.64
N LEU A 37 -5.48 -22.19 -6.49
CA LEU A 37 -6.54 -21.32 -6.99
C LEU A 37 -7.58 -22.09 -7.82
N LYS A 38 -8.86 -21.96 -7.42
CA LYS A 38 -10.01 -22.51 -8.16
C LYS A 38 -10.44 -21.64 -9.35
N ILE A 39 -9.95 -20.41 -9.44
CA ILE A 39 -10.26 -19.46 -10.50
C ILE A 39 -9.13 -19.38 -11.53
N PRO A 40 -9.41 -19.01 -12.80
CA PRO A 40 -8.37 -18.81 -13.80
C PRO A 40 -7.34 -17.78 -13.34
N LEU A 41 -6.06 -18.12 -13.50
CA LEU A 41 -4.94 -17.31 -13.01
C LEU A 41 -4.95 -15.86 -13.52
N TRP A 42 -5.31 -15.65 -14.78
CA TRP A 42 -5.41 -14.30 -15.36
C TRP A 42 -6.49 -13.45 -14.66
N LEU A 43 -7.62 -14.06 -14.30
CA LEU A 43 -8.73 -13.38 -13.63
C LEU A 43 -8.32 -12.99 -12.21
N TYR A 44 -7.64 -13.88 -11.50
CA TYR A 44 -7.04 -13.57 -10.19
C TYR A 44 -6.13 -12.34 -10.29
N PHE A 45 -5.19 -12.32 -11.22
CA PHE A 45 -4.26 -11.19 -11.35
C PHE A 45 -4.92 -9.88 -11.71
N VAL A 46 -5.95 -9.89 -12.58
CA VAL A 46 -6.73 -8.69 -12.91
C VAL A 46 -7.44 -8.16 -11.65
N LEU A 47 -8.14 -9.03 -10.91
CA LEU A 47 -8.85 -8.64 -9.69
C LEU A 47 -7.89 -8.15 -8.60
N ALA A 48 -6.79 -8.86 -8.37
CA ALA A 48 -5.76 -8.46 -7.43
C ALA A 48 -5.18 -7.08 -7.80
N THR A 49 -4.88 -6.86 -9.09
CA THR A 49 -4.39 -5.55 -9.57
C THR A 49 -5.38 -4.43 -9.24
N LEU A 50 -6.67 -4.64 -9.46
CA LEU A 50 -7.70 -3.65 -9.14
C LEU A 50 -7.79 -3.37 -7.64
N VAL A 51 -7.69 -4.40 -6.79
CA VAL A 51 -7.66 -4.26 -5.33
C VAL A 51 -6.45 -3.44 -4.90
N TYR A 52 -5.25 -3.78 -5.38
CA TYR A 52 -4.01 -3.07 -5.00
C TYR A 52 -3.97 -1.63 -5.52
N LEU A 53 -4.54 -1.36 -6.70
CA LEU A 53 -4.76 0.02 -7.16
C LEU A 53 -5.73 0.77 -6.22
N GLY A 54 -6.82 0.15 -5.79
CA GLY A 54 -7.75 0.73 -4.83
C GLY A 54 -7.09 1.04 -3.47
N LEU A 55 -6.35 0.08 -2.92
CA LEU A 55 -5.62 0.22 -1.66
C LEU A 55 -4.55 1.31 -1.75
N GLY A 56 -3.73 1.31 -2.81
CA GLY A 56 -2.70 2.31 -3.00
C GLY A 56 -3.28 3.72 -3.10
N LEU A 57 -4.43 3.87 -3.77
CA LEU A 57 -5.12 5.16 -3.86
C LEU A 57 -5.66 5.59 -2.50
N GLY A 58 -6.30 4.67 -1.77
CA GLY A 58 -6.83 4.88 -0.43
C GLY A 58 -5.74 5.35 0.54
N ILE A 59 -4.60 4.66 0.59
CA ILE A 59 -3.44 5.04 1.40
C ILE A 59 -2.91 6.41 0.98
N THR A 60 -2.76 6.66 -0.33
CA THR A 60 -2.28 7.95 -0.84
C THR A 60 -3.17 9.11 -0.38
N ILE A 61 -4.49 8.97 -0.51
CA ILE A 61 -5.45 9.98 -0.07
C ILE A 61 -5.41 10.13 1.46
N ALA A 62 -5.38 9.03 2.20
CA ALA A 62 -5.31 9.04 3.66
C ALA A 62 -4.06 9.76 4.17
N THR A 63 -2.88 9.50 3.61
CA THR A 63 -1.64 10.19 3.96
C THR A 63 -1.70 11.68 3.64
N HIS A 64 -2.20 12.07 2.45
CA HIS A 64 -2.38 13.48 2.11
C HIS A 64 -3.33 14.19 3.09
N LYS A 65 -4.43 13.53 3.48
CA LYS A 65 -5.38 14.08 4.46
C LYS A 65 -4.80 14.15 5.86
N ALA A 66 -4.05 13.15 6.28
CA ALA A 66 -3.37 13.14 7.58
C ALA A 66 -2.33 14.26 7.67
N VAL A 67 -1.63 14.57 6.57
CA VAL A 67 -0.75 15.75 6.50
C VAL A 67 -1.55 17.05 6.50
N GLN A 68 -2.64 17.13 5.73
CA GLN A 68 -3.50 18.32 5.66
C GLN A 68 -4.10 18.70 7.02
N TYR A 69 -4.51 17.70 7.81
CA TYR A 69 -5.06 17.89 9.16
C TYR A 69 -4.00 17.90 10.27
N GLU A 70 -2.71 17.96 9.90
CA GLU A 70 -1.57 17.99 10.82
C GLU A 70 -1.47 16.78 11.77
N TRP A 71 -2.17 15.67 11.48
CA TRP A 71 -2.02 14.40 12.20
C TRP A 71 -0.64 13.78 11.96
N ILE A 72 -0.07 14.05 10.78
CA ILE A 72 1.28 13.67 10.42
C ILE A 72 2.07 14.92 10.03
N SER A 73 3.16 15.18 10.75
CA SER A 73 4.08 16.28 10.45
C SER A 73 5.09 15.89 9.37
N LEU A 74 5.26 16.78 8.38
CA LEU A 74 6.30 16.66 7.34
C LEU A 74 7.73 16.95 7.87
N LYS A 75 7.86 17.58 9.04
CA LYS A 75 9.16 17.98 9.63
C LYS A 75 9.78 16.91 10.53
N GLY A 76 9.01 15.86 10.86
CA GLY A 76 9.44 14.79 11.75
C GLY A 76 9.69 13.48 11.00
N ALA A 77 9.33 12.37 11.63
CA ALA A 77 9.44 11.02 11.08
C ALA A 77 8.34 10.71 10.03
N PHE A 78 8.15 11.58 9.04
CA PHE A 78 7.05 11.49 8.06
C PHE A 78 6.94 10.11 7.39
N PRO A 79 8.03 9.49 6.88
CA PRO A 79 7.94 8.16 6.28
C PRO A 79 7.43 7.10 7.25
N PHE A 80 7.93 7.10 8.50
CA PHE A 80 7.53 6.12 9.51
C PHE A 80 6.07 6.31 9.97
N MET A 81 5.60 7.56 10.05
CA MET A 81 4.20 7.84 10.37
C MET A 81 3.25 7.42 9.24
N SER A 82 3.68 7.60 7.98
CA SER A 82 2.94 7.09 6.80
C SER A 82 2.91 5.55 6.79
N MET A 83 4.02 4.89 7.13
CA MET A 83 4.07 3.44 7.32
C MET A 83 3.09 2.98 8.39
N LEU A 84 3.07 3.64 9.55
CA LEU A 84 2.16 3.29 10.66
C LEU A 84 0.69 3.44 10.27
N LEU A 85 0.33 4.55 9.60
CA LEU A 85 -1.02 4.76 9.06
C LEU A 85 -1.41 3.63 8.11
N ALA A 86 -0.51 3.27 7.19
CA ALA A 86 -0.78 2.21 6.23
C ALA A 86 -0.79 0.82 6.89
N ALA A 87 0.04 0.55 7.90
CA ALA A 87 -0.02 -0.66 8.71
C ALA A 87 -1.39 -0.86 9.33
N ALA A 88 -1.97 0.21 9.89
CA ALA A 88 -3.32 0.19 10.44
C ALA A 88 -4.37 -0.12 9.35
N VAL A 89 -4.24 0.45 8.15
CA VAL A 89 -5.09 0.10 7.01
C VAL A 89 -4.93 -1.39 6.66
N GLY A 90 -3.72 -1.92 6.60
CA GLY A 90 -3.46 -3.34 6.34
C GLY A 90 -4.10 -4.27 7.38
N PHE A 91 -4.04 -3.89 8.65
CA PHE A 91 -4.76 -4.60 9.71
C PHE A 91 -6.27 -4.65 9.45
N PHE A 92 -6.91 -3.53 9.08
CA PHE A 92 -8.34 -3.53 8.74
C PHE A 92 -8.67 -4.35 7.49
N VAL A 93 -7.81 -4.30 6.46
CA VAL A 93 -7.95 -5.13 5.26
C VAL A 93 -7.92 -6.60 5.63
N TYR A 94 -6.97 -7.01 6.48
CA TYR A 94 -6.89 -8.38 6.99
C TYR A 94 -8.18 -8.79 7.70
N LEU A 95 -8.70 -7.94 8.61
CA LEU A 95 -9.95 -8.25 9.33
C LEU A 95 -11.12 -8.49 8.38
N VAL A 96 -11.24 -7.72 7.30
CA VAL A 96 -12.29 -7.92 6.30
C VAL A 96 -12.13 -9.27 5.60
N ILE A 97 -10.92 -9.59 5.12
CA ILE A 97 -10.61 -10.88 4.45
C ILE A 97 -10.87 -12.06 5.40
N PHE A 98 -10.46 -11.92 6.66
CA PHE A 98 -10.63 -12.92 7.71
C PHE A 98 -12.11 -13.20 7.99
N VAL A 99 -12.93 -12.14 8.18
CA VAL A 99 -14.38 -12.27 8.41
C VAL A 99 -15.09 -12.87 7.19
N MET A 100 -14.62 -12.59 5.98
CA MET A 100 -15.16 -13.18 4.74
C MET A 100 -14.76 -14.66 4.55
N GLY A 101 -13.97 -15.24 5.47
CA GLY A 101 -13.54 -16.64 5.39
C GLY A 101 -12.57 -16.93 4.25
N MET A 102 -11.96 -15.90 3.65
CA MET A 102 -10.99 -16.02 2.54
C MET A 102 -9.56 -16.28 3.05
N SER A 103 -9.40 -16.94 4.19
CA SER A 103 -8.06 -17.27 4.72
C SER A 103 -7.49 -18.50 4.00
N PHE A 104 -6.31 -18.34 3.41
CA PHE A 104 -5.54 -19.41 2.78
C PHE A 104 -4.87 -20.35 3.79
N ALA A 105 -4.99 -20.06 5.09
CA ALA A 105 -4.33 -20.82 6.14
C ALA A 105 -5.01 -22.17 6.40
N LYS A 106 -4.21 -23.25 6.31
CA LYS A 106 -4.52 -24.54 6.95
C LYS A 106 -4.72 -24.29 8.45
N GLN A 107 -5.73 -24.93 9.05
CA GLN A 107 -6.22 -24.61 10.39
C GLN A 107 -5.09 -24.51 11.44
N GLY A 108 -4.80 -23.29 11.91
CA GLY A 108 -3.81 -23.03 12.95
C GLY A 108 -3.68 -21.55 13.28
N MET A 109 -3.70 -21.21 14.57
CA MET A 109 -3.57 -19.82 15.07
C MET A 109 -2.26 -19.14 14.60
N MET A 110 -1.20 -19.92 14.37
CA MET A 110 0.09 -19.41 13.90
C MET A 110 -0.02 -18.79 12.50
N HIS A 111 -0.78 -19.40 11.59
CA HIS A 111 -0.95 -18.88 10.23
C HIS A 111 -1.72 -17.56 10.23
N VAL A 112 -2.75 -17.43 11.08
CA VAL A 112 -3.49 -16.18 11.28
C VAL A 112 -2.56 -15.04 11.69
N VAL A 113 -1.68 -15.30 12.67
CA VAL A 113 -0.71 -14.29 13.16
C VAL A 113 0.30 -13.91 12.08
N VAL A 114 0.80 -14.88 11.32
CA VAL A 114 1.76 -14.60 10.24
C VAL A 114 1.09 -13.77 9.14
N ASP A 115 -0.14 -14.13 8.74
CA ASP A 115 -0.86 -13.43 7.68
C ASP A 115 -1.20 -11.99 8.07
N ILE A 116 -1.62 -11.74 9.32
CA ILE A 116 -1.94 -10.38 9.75
C ILE A 116 -0.68 -9.51 9.82
N LEU A 117 0.44 -10.05 10.30
CA LEU A 117 1.72 -9.35 10.32
C LEU A 117 2.22 -9.07 8.90
N TRP A 118 2.05 -10.03 7.99
CA TRP A 118 2.39 -9.86 6.60
C TRP A 118 1.54 -8.77 5.94
N GLN A 119 0.22 -8.79 6.15
CA GLN A 119 -0.68 -7.77 5.64
C GLN A 119 -0.29 -6.37 6.15
N MET A 120 -0.07 -6.22 7.47
CA MET A 120 0.40 -4.96 8.04
C MET A 120 1.74 -4.50 7.44
N PHE A 121 2.69 -5.41 7.25
CA PHE A 121 3.98 -5.12 6.63
C PHE A 121 3.82 -4.69 5.17
N GLU A 122 3.02 -5.40 4.39
CA GLU A 122 2.75 -5.10 2.98
C GLU A 122 2.18 -3.68 2.82
N GLN A 123 1.13 -3.33 3.56
CA GLN A 123 0.59 -1.98 3.50
C GLN A 123 1.55 -0.95 4.08
N SER A 124 2.35 -1.27 5.10
CA SER A 124 3.41 -0.37 5.60
C SER A 124 4.38 0.01 4.50
N MET A 125 4.85 -0.94 3.70
CA MET A 125 5.72 -0.70 2.55
C MET A 125 5.01 0.15 1.48
N GLY A 126 3.71 -0.07 1.27
CA GLY A 126 2.87 0.80 0.47
C GLY A 126 2.85 2.24 0.98
N GLY A 127 2.70 2.45 2.30
CA GLY A 127 2.73 3.76 2.95
C GLY A 127 4.08 4.45 2.89
N LEU A 128 5.17 3.68 2.96
CA LEU A 128 6.54 4.17 2.73
C LEU A 128 6.66 4.74 1.31
N MET A 129 6.23 3.98 0.29
CA MET A 129 6.29 4.44 -1.10
C MET A 129 5.47 5.71 -1.34
N VAL A 130 4.31 5.83 -0.69
CA VAL A 130 3.53 7.07 -0.74
C VAL A 130 4.34 8.25 -0.19
N SER A 131 4.93 8.09 0.99
CA SER A 131 5.71 9.16 1.62
C SER A 131 6.94 9.57 0.78
N LEU A 132 7.65 8.61 0.20
CA LEU A 132 8.80 8.86 -0.67
C LEU A 132 8.38 9.56 -1.96
N GLY A 133 7.27 9.13 -2.56
CA GLY A 133 6.70 9.80 -3.74
C GLY A 133 6.31 11.26 -3.44
N MET A 134 5.71 11.52 -2.28
CA MET A 134 5.38 12.88 -1.85
C MET A 134 6.63 13.74 -1.61
N ILE A 135 7.66 13.19 -0.95
CA ILE A 135 8.94 13.88 -0.73
C ILE A 135 9.60 14.23 -2.06
N TYR A 136 9.65 13.28 -3.00
CA TYR A 136 10.21 13.50 -4.34
C TYR A 136 9.51 14.66 -5.06
N ASP A 137 8.17 14.66 -5.03
CA ASP A 137 7.38 15.71 -5.67
C ASP A 137 7.58 17.08 -5.01
N MET A 138 7.70 17.14 -3.68
CA MET A 138 8.02 18.37 -2.95
C MET A 138 9.42 18.89 -3.31
N HIS A 139 10.42 18.01 -3.36
CA HIS A 139 11.79 18.38 -3.71
C HIS A 139 11.90 18.90 -5.15
N LYS A 140 11.23 18.23 -6.09
CA LYS A 140 11.20 18.67 -7.49
C LYS A 140 10.58 20.06 -7.66
N ARG A 141 9.50 20.34 -6.93
CA ARG A 141 8.87 21.68 -6.92
C ARG A 141 9.81 22.77 -6.44
N PHE A 142 10.57 22.50 -5.38
CA PHE A 142 11.54 23.44 -4.85
C PHE A 142 12.59 23.81 -5.90
N LEU A 143 13.15 22.81 -6.59
CA LEU A 143 14.12 23.02 -7.67
C LEU A 143 13.52 23.76 -8.88
N ASP A 144 12.28 23.45 -9.26
CA ASP A 144 11.61 24.14 -10.36
C ASP A 144 11.33 25.61 -10.03
N GLN A 145 11.08 25.94 -8.76
CA GLN A 145 10.93 27.32 -8.29
C GLN A 145 12.27 28.08 -8.31
N GLU A 146 13.36 27.47 -7.84
CA GLU A 146 14.70 28.09 -7.89
C GLU A 146 15.18 28.36 -9.32
N ARG A 147 14.80 27.52 -10.29
CA ARG A 147 15.16 27.73 -11.70
C ARG A 147 14.34 28.84 -12.38
N ALA A 148 13.21 29.22 -11.81
CA ALA A 148 12.31 30.24 -12.34
C ALA A 148 12.54 31.63 -11.71
N SER A 149 13.34 31.71 -10.65
CA SER A 149 13.79 32.95 -10.00
C SER A 149 15.13 33.44 -10.56
#